data_AF-A0A7G5H4T9-F1
#
_entry.id   AF-A0A7G5H4T9-F1
#
_cell.length_a   1.000
_cell.length_b   1.000
_cell.length_c   1.000
_cell.angle_alpha   90.00
_cell.angle_beta   90.00
_cell.angle_gamma   90.00
#
_symmetry.space_group_name_H-M   'P 1'
#
loop_
_entity.id
_entity.type
_entity.pdbx_description
1 polymer ?
#
loop_
_entity_poly.entity_id
_entity_poly.type
_entity_poly.pdbx_seq_one_letter_code
_entity_poly.pdbx_strand_id
1 'polypeptide(L)' 'MSTTALLTEITALPPELRQEVEDFVAFLRTKTHRETKLTEREFGYAKGKVRLSDDFDSMLID' A
#
# COMPACT_ATOMS: atom_id res chain seq x y z
N MET A 1 -15.02 -2.24 -23.13
CA MET A 1 -15.16 -3.68 -23.39
C MET A 1 -16.26 -4.26 -22.52
N SER A 2 -17.00 -5.26 -23.00
CA SER A 2 -17.90 -6.04 -22.13
C SER A 2 -17.08 -6.99 -21.24
N THR A 3 -17.66 -7.43 -20.13
CA THR A 3 -17.01 -8.38 -19.21
C THR A 3 -16.56 -9.65 -19.93
N THR A 4 -17.39 -10.15 -20.85
CA THR A 4 -17.09 -11.33 -21.66
C THR A 4 -15.90 -11.10 -22.58
N ALA A 5 -15.85 -9.96 -23.27
CA ALA A 5 -14.72 -9.64 -24.15
C ALA A 5 -13.40 -9.54 -23.36
N LEU A 6 -13.44 -8.93 -22.17
CA LEU A 6 -12.26 -8.79 -21.32
C LEU A 6 -11.74 -10.13 -20.79
N LEU A 7 -12.64 -11.04 -20.41
CA LEU A 7 -12.27 -12.39 -19.99
C LEU A 7 -11.60 -13.16 -21.15
N THR A 8 -12.16 -13.09 -22.35
CA THR A 8 -11.61 -13.74 -23.54
C THR A 8 -10.17 -13.28 -23.80
N GLU A 9 -9.92 -11.97 -23.79
CA GLU A 9 -8.57 -11.41 -23.99
C GLU A 9 -7.59 -11.88 -22.91
N ILE A 10 -7.98 -11.86 -21.63
CA ILE A 10 -7.12 -12.32 -20.53
C ILE A 10 -6.81 -13.81 -20.67
N THR A 11 -7.78 -14.64 -21.06
CA THR A 11 -7.57 -16.08 -21.24
C THR A 11 -6.70 -16.42 -22.45
N ALA A 12 -6.62 -15.53 -23.45
CA ALA A 12 -5.77 -15.70 -24.63
C ALA A 12 -4.28 -15.41 -24.32
N LEU A 13 -3.97 -14.82 -23.17
CA LEU A 13 -2.59 -14.52 -22.78
C LEU A 13 -1.84 -15.78 -22.27
N PRO A 14 -0.52 -15.84 -22.51
CA PRO A 14 0.38 -16.79 -21.85
C PRO A 14 0.24 -16.77 -20.32
N PRO A 15 0.51 -17.90 -19.63
CA PRO A 15 0.42 -17.99 -18.16
C PRO A 15 1.16 -16.88 -17.42
N GLU A 16 2.32 -16.48 -17.93
CA GLU A 16 3.20 -15.47 -17.32
C GLU A 16 2.54 -14.08 -17.35
N LEU A 17 1.92 -13.71 -18.46
CA LEU A 17 1.21 -12.43 -18.60
C LEU A 17 -0.12 -12.42 -17.85
N ARG A 18 -0.76 -13.58 -17.66
CA ARG A 18 -1.94 -13.68 -16.78
C ARG A 18 -1.58 -13.37 -15.32
N GLN A 19 -0.40 -13.78 -14.87
CA GLN A 19 0.09 -13.42 -13.53
C GLN A 19 0.25 -11.90 -13.38
N GLU A 20 0.80 -11.22 -14.39
CA GLU A 20 0.90 -9.75 -14.37
C GLU A 20 -0.47 -9.06 -14.30
N VAL A 21 -1.48 -9.62 -14.98
CA VAL A 21 -2.86 -9.12 -14.90
C VAL A 21 -3.45 -9.33 -13.49
N GLU A 22 -3.22 -10.47 -12.86
CA GLU A 22 -3.64 -10.74 -11.48
C GLU A 22 -3.00 -9.75 -10.51
N ASP A 23 -1.69 -9.55 -10.62
CA ASP A 23 -0.93 -8.61 -9.79
C ASP A 23 -1.42 -7.16 -9.99
N PHE A 24 -1.71 -6.78 -11.22
CA PHE A 24 -2.26 -5.46 -11.53
C PHE A 24 -3.66 -5.27 -10.92
N VAL A 25 -4.54 -6.28 -10.99
CA VAL A 25 -5.86 -6.23 -10.35
C VAL A 25 -5.71 -6.14 -8.82
N ALA A 26 -4.79 -6.90 -8.22
CA ALA A 26 -4.48 -6.80 -6.80
C ALA A 26 -4.01 -5.38 -6.43
N PHE A 27 -3.12 -4.79 -7.22
CA PHE A 27 -2.67 -3.42 -7.05
C PHE A 27 -3.83 -2.40 -7.15
N LEU A 28 -4.73 -2.53 -8.12
CA LEU A 28 -5.90 -1.65 -8.22
C LEU A 28 -6.80 -1.73 -6.97
N ARG A 29 -6.95 -2.92 -6.36
CA ARG A 29 -7.70 -3.08 -5.10
C ARG A 29 -7.04 -2.36 -3.92
N THR A 30 -5.71 -2.24 -3.90
CA THR A 30 -5.01 -1.44 -2.88
C THR A 30 -5.30 0.06 -3.01
N LYS A 31 -5.54 0.55 -4.24
CA LYS A 31 -5.92 1.96 -4.47
C LYS A 31 -7.34 2.25 -3.98
N THR A 32 -8.26 1.30 -4.14
CA THR A 32 -9.64 1.44 -3.64
C THR A 32 -9.72 1.37 -2.12
N HIS A 33 -8.77 0.68 -1.47
CA HIS A 33 -8.74 0.57 0.00
C HIS A 33 -8.09 1.79 0.69
N ARG A 34 -7.61 2.80 -0.06
CA ARG A 34 -6.83 3.92 0.49
C ARG A 34 -7.64 5.15 0.90
N GLU A 35 -8.93 4.99 1.19
CA GLU A 35 -9.80 6.05 1.70
C GLU A 35 -10.04 6.01 3.22
N THR A 36 -9.19 5.34 4.00
CA THR A 36 -9.08 5.79 5.39
C THR A 36 -8.46 7.18 5.33
N LYS A 37 -9.31 8.22 5.31
CA LYS A 37 -8.90 9.61 5.52
C LYS A 37 -7.89 9.55 6.66
N LEU A 38 -6.63 9.88 6.36
CA LEU A 38 -5.66 10.11 7.42
C LEU A 38 -6.34 11.12 8.33
N THR A 39 -6.72 10.70 9.53
CA THR A 39 -7.28 11.63 10.52
C THR A 39 -6.28 12.74 10.64
N GLU A 40 -6.70 13.95 10.30
CA GLU A 40 -5.85 15.12 10.38
C GLU A 40 -5.24 15.14 11.77
N ARG A 41 -3.91 15.06 11.84
CA ARG A 41 -3.24 14.98 13.13
C ARG A 41 -3.42 16.34 13.80
N GLU A 42 -3.97 16.31 14.99
CA GLU A 42 -4.07 17.52 15.82
C GLU A 42 -2.68 18.13 16.04
N PHE A 43 -2.63 19.46 16.18
CA PHE A 43 -1.38 20.16 16.51
C PHE A 43 -0.75 19.54 17.78
N GLY A 44 0.53 19.17 17.69
CA GLY A 44 1.22 18.53 18.81
C GLY A 44 0.93 17.03 18.97
N TYR A 45 0.29 16.35 18.01
CA TYR A 45 0.02 14.91 18.06
C TYR A 45 1.24 14.03 18.41
N ALA A 46 2.44 14.45 18.03
CA ALA A 46 3.69 13.73 18.28
C ALA A 46 4.46 14.24 19.52
N LYS A 47 3.97 15.27 20.22
CA LYS A 47 4.64 15.84 21.39
C LYS A 47 4.79 14.78 22.47
N GLY A 48 6.03 14.49 22.87
CA GLY A 48 6.35 13.50 23.90
C GLY A 48 6.27 12.03 23.45
N LYS A 49 5.93 11.74 22.18
CA LYS A 49 5.90 10.37 21.63
C LYS A 49 7.28 9.88 21.16
N VAL A 50 8.21 10.80 20.95
CA VAL A 50 9.62 10.51 20.69
C VAL A 50 10.41 11.00 21.90
N ARG A 51 11.22 10.12 22.46
CA ARG A 51 12.18 10.45 23.50
C ARG A 51 13.57 10.21 22.92
N LEU A 52 14.41 11.22 22.99
CA LEU A 52 15.82 11.09 22.66
C LEU A 52 16.58 10.82 23.96
N SER A 53 17.56 9.93 23.91
CA SER A 53 18.52 9.77 24.99
C SER A 53 19.27 11.10 25.19
N ASP A 54 19.65 11.39 26.44
CA ASP A 54 20.48 12.57 26.75
C ASP A 54 21.86 12.50 26.06
N ASP A 55 22.30 11.28 25.75
CA ASP A 55 23.50 10.99 24.98
C ASP A 55 23.11 10.53 23.57
N PHE A 56 23.34 11.39 22.57
CA PHE A 56 23.02 11.09 21.17
C PHE A 56 23.89 9.96 20.60
N ASP A 57 25.10 9.79 21.14
CA ASP A 57 26.04 8.76 20.67
C ASP A 57 25.82 7.42 21.40
N SER A 58 24.90 7.38 22.37
CA SER A 58 24.55 6.14 23.06
C SER A 58 23.84 5.17 22.11
N MET A 59 24.15 3.88 22.25
CA MET A 59 23.49 2.84 21.47
C MET A 59 21.98 2.86 21.73
N LEU A 60 21.19 2.72 20.66
CA LEU A 60 19.77 2.42 20.78
C LEU A 60 19.63 1.02 21.40
N ILE A 61 19.12 0.97 22.64
CA ILE A 61 18.79 -0.27 23.33
C ILE A 61 17.28 -0.46 23.18
N ASP A 62 16.87 -1.58 22.57
CA ASP A 62 15.47 -2.01 22.42
C ASP A 62 14.81 -2.38 23.75
#